data_AF-A0AA90GPT5-F1
#
_entry.id   AF-A0AA90GPT5-F1
#
_cell.length_a   1.000
_cell.length_b   1.000
_cell.length_c   1.000
_cell.angle_alpha   90.00
_cell.angle_beta   90.00
_cell.angle_gamma   90.00
#
_symmetry.space_group_name_H-M   'P 1'
#
loop_
_entity.id
_entity.type
_entity.pdbx_description
1 polymer ?
#
loop_
_entity_poly.entity_id
_entity_poly.type
_entity_poly.pdbx_seq_one_letter_code
_entity_poly.pdbx_strand_id
1 'polypeptide(L)'
;MDNRIGKGLSFVKRIYLPRVIGLGIGLFTVMAAIAPLSPPSWAWLLVLFNGLLWPHVAYQWAARSTTPYQAEQRNLLLDSLMGGFWTAAMHFNPLPSVTVLSMMTMNNVAAGGKRMVFRGALAQLAGMLTAILLLGPGLQLIATPLQVYACLPMLALYPLALGWVCYQLAIKLGDHKRRLSALSLTDSLTGLFNHGAWKDLLQLKFQACKQRQEHAVIALIDIDHFKTINDTFGHVVGDCVLRQLSAELRRSLREGDQAGRYGGDEFCVILPEISEAQACQVMERLRERVSSYRNPQLPHLRISLSIGLSPFEANLESPEHWLEQADKALYIAKHAGRDQVNFARSEAAALRLAYSD
;
A
#
# COMPACT_ATOMS: atom_id res chain seq x y z
N MET A 1 -3.00 -22.51 -3.50
CA MET A 1 -3.65 -22.18 -4.81
C MET A 1 -4.97 -21.41 -4.65
N ASP A 2 -5.66 -21.49 -3.51
CA ASP A 2 -6.98 -20.86 -3.28
C ASP A 2 -7.05 -19.32 -3.33
N ASN A 3 -5.97 -18.62 -2.95
CA ASN A 3 -5.99 -17.16 -2.86
C ASN A 3 -6.16 -16.48 -4.25
N ARG A 4 -5.76 -17.14 -5.35
CA ARG A 4 -5.95 -16.61 -6.72
C ARG A 4 -7.40 -16.73 -7.19
N ILE A 5 -8.08 -17.82 -6.82
CA ILE A 5 -9.50 -18.05 -7.16
C ILE A 5 -10.37 -17.06 -6.37
N GLY A 6 -10.10 -16.88 -5.07
CA GLY A 6 -10.81 -15.91 -4.23
C GLY A 6 -10.67 -14.46 -4.71
N LYS A 7 -9.45 -14.04 -5.08
CA LYS A 7 -9.21 -12.70 -5.68
C LYS A 7 -9.92 -12.54 -7.03
N GLY A 8 -9.99 -13.60 -7.84
CA GLY A 8 -10.72 -13.62 -9.10
C GLY A 8 -12.23 -13.44 -8.91
N LEU A 9 -12.85 -14.17 -7.99
CA LEU A 9 -14.28 -14.04 -7.69
C LEU A 9 -14.65 -12.65 -7.17
N SER A 10 -13.78 -12.04 -6.35
CA SER A 10 -13.96 -10.66 -5.92
C SER A 10 -13.95 -9.67 -7.09
N PHE A 11 -13.12 -9.91 -8.11
CA PHE A 11 -13.12 -9.10 -9.33
C PHE A 11 -14.41 -9.26 -10.14
N VAL A 12 -14.88 -10.49 -10.33
CA VAL A 12 -16.16 -10.80 -11.00
C VAL A 12 -17.34 -10.08 -10.34
N LYS A 13 -17.46 -10.16 -9.01
CA LYS A 13 -18.52 -9.47 -8.26
C LYS A 13 -18.45 -7.94 -8.39
N ARG A 14 -17.25 -7.38 -8.48
CA ARG A 14 -17.03 -5.93 -8.62
C ARG A 14 -17.45 -5.39 -9.98
N ILE A 15 -17.27 -6.16 -11.05
CA ILE A 15 -17.64 -5.73 -12.42
C ILE A 15 -19.13 -5.93 -12.69
N TYR A 16 -19.77 -6.89 -12.03
CA TYR A 16 -21.16 -7.24 -12.30
C TYR A 16 -22.13 -6.06 -12.24
N LEU A 17 -22.13 -5.28 -11.15
CA LEU A 17 -23.06 -4.17 -10.99
C LEU A 17 -22.81 -3.04 -12.02
N PRO A 18 -21.58 -2.56 -12.24
CA PRO A 18 -21.27 -1.64 -13.33
C PRO A 18 -21.68 -2.17 -14.71
N ARG A 19 -21.50 -3.47 -15.00
CA ARG A 19 -21.92 -4.07 -16.28
C ARG A 19 -23.43 -4.05 -16.46
N VAL A 20 -24.20 -4.44 -15.44
CA VAL A 20 -25.68 -4.43 -15.48
C VAL A 20 -26.19 -3.01 -15.72
N ILE A 21 -25.66 -2.02 -15.00
CA ILE A 21 -26.05 -0.62 -15.16
C ILE A 21 -25.66 -0.10 -16.55
N GLY A 22 -24.42 -0.34 -16.98
CA GLY A 22 -23.91 0.15 -18.26
C GLY A 22 -24.64 -0.44 -19.47
N LEU A 23 -24.82 -1.78 -19.50
CA LEU A 23 -25.52 -2.44 -20.59
C LEU A 23 -27.04 -2.20 -20.54
N GLY A 24 -27.63 -2.09 -19.35
CA GLY A 24 -29.05 -1.77 -19.18
C GLY A 24 -29.41 -0.35 -19.60
N ILE A 25 -28.60 0.65 -19.27
CA ILE A 25 -28.81 2.04 -19.74
C ILE A 25 -28.44 2.15 -21.23
N GLY A 26 -27.32 1.54 -21.64
CA GLY A 26 -26.85 1.53 -23.03
C GLY A 26 -27.81 0.84 -24.00
N LEU A 27 -28.65 -0.07 -23.50
CA LEU A 27 -29.74 -0.70 -24.26
C LEU A 27 -30.61 0.35 -24.97
N PHE A 28 -31.05 1.38 -24.24
CA PHE A 28 -31.91 2.43 -24.80
C PHE A 28 -31.19 3.25 -25.87
N THR A 29 -29.89 3.53 -25.67
CA THR A 29 -29.05 4.21 -26.66
C THR A 29 -29.00 3.42 -27.97
N VAL A 30 -28.76 2.10 -27.90
CA VAL A 30 -28.69 1.24 -29.08
C VAL A 30 -30.06 1.10 -29.75
N MET A 31 -31.12 0.85 -28.97
CA MET A 31 -32.49 0.71 -29.50
C MET A 31 -32.95 1.96 -30.25
N ALA A 32 -32.75 3.15 -29.67
CA ALA A 32 -33.14 4.42 -30.30
C ALA A 32 -32.38 4.70 -31.61
N ALA A 33 -31.16 4.20 -31.71
CA ALA A 33 -30.31 4.39 -32.88
C ALA A 33 -30.60 3.41 -34.02
N ILE A 34 -30.93 2.15 -33.72
CA ILE A 34 -31.26 1.16 -34.74
C ILE A 34 -32.73 1.22 -35.19
N ALA A 35 -33.66 1.72 -34.36
CA ALA A 35 -35.09 1.74 -34.69
C ALA A 35 -35.43 2.36 -36.08
N PRO A 36 -34.82 3.50 -36.48
CA PRO A 36 -35.09 4.11 -37.78
C PRO A 36 -34.54 3.33 -38.98
N LEU A 37 -33.66 2.35 -38.74
CA LEU A 37 -32.98 1.58 -39.79
C LEU A 37 -33.77 0.32 -40.20
N SER A 38 -34.92 0.07 -39.57
CA SER A 38 -35.74 -1.14 -39.79
C SER A 38 -34.91 -2.44 -39.78
N PRO A 39 -34.14 -2.70 -38.70
CA PRO A 39 -33.22 -3.82 -38.65
C PRO A 39 -34.00 -5.15 -38.63
N PRO A 40 -33.36 -6.26 -39.07
CA PRO A 40 -33.98 -7.56 -39.05
C PRO A 40 -34.37 -7.99 -37.62
N SER A 41 -35.41 -8.82 -37.49
CA SER A 41 -35.98 -9.21 -36.18
C SER A 41 -34.97 -9.81 -35.21
N TRP A 42 -33.97 -10.55 -35.71
CA TRP A 42 -32.92 -11.13 -34.90
C TRP A 42 -32.04 -10.07 -34.21
N ALA A 43 -31.90 -8.88 -34.80
CA ALA A 43 -31.09 -7.80 -34.21
C ALA A 43 -31.75 -7.27 -32.93
N TRP A 44 -33.08 -7.15 -32.91
CA TRP A 44 -33.83 -6.79 -31.71
C TRP A 44 -33.67 -7.80 -30.59
N LEU A 45 -33.75 -9.10 -30.91
CA LEU A 45 -33.51 -10.17 -29.93
C LEU A 45 -32.08 -10.10 -29.38
N LEU A 46 -31.10 -9.82 -30.22
CA LEU A 46 -29.71 -9.68 -29.82
C LEU A 46 -29.49 -8.47 -28.92
N VAL A 47 -30.12 -7.32 -29.20
CA VAL A 47 -30.09 -6.13 -28.33
C VAL A 47 -30.65 -6.45 -26.95
N LEU A 48 -31.82 -7.08 -26.88
CA LEU A 48 -32.46 -7.46 -25.61
C LEU A 48 -31.60 -8.46 -24.83
N PHE A 49 -31.04 -9.46 -25.52
CA PHE A 49 -30.10 -10.39 -24.90
C PHE A 49 -28.87 -9.67 -24.35
N ASN A 50 -28.25 -8.79 -25.13
CA ASN A 50 -27.02 -8.09 -24.74
C ASN A 50 -27.25 -7.11 -23.57
N GLY A 51 -28.35 -6.37 -23.57
CA GLY A 51 -28.65 -5.39 -22.52
C GLY A 51 -29.11 -6.01 -21.21
N LEU A 52 -29.91 -7.09 -21.27
CA LEU A 52 -30.62 -7.62 -20.09
C LEU A 52 -30.09 -8.97 -19.61
N LEU A 53 -29.79 -9.91 -20.51
CA LEU A 53 -29.45 -11.28 -20.13
C LEU A 53 -27.94 -11.50 -20.00
N TRP A 54 -27.17 -10.93 -20.94
CA TRP A 54 -25.73 -11.10 -21.02
C TRP A 54 -24.97 -10.72 -19.73
N PRO A 55 -25.27 -9.64 -19.00
CA PRO A 55 -24.60 -9.34 -17.74
C PRO A 55 -24.66 -10.49 -16.72
N HIS A 56 -25.80 -11.17 -16.66
CA HIS A 56 -26.03 -12.30 -15.74
C HIS A 56 -25.34 -13.56 -16.24
N VAL A 57 -25.39 -13.83 -17.55
CA VAL A 57 -24.70 -14.96 -18.17
C VAL A 57 -23.18 -14.82 -17.97
N ALA A 58 -22.63 -13.64 -18.27
CA ALA A 58 -21.21 -13.34 -18.08
C ALA A 58 -20.78 -13.53 -16.62
N TYR A 59 -21.56 -13.03 -15.66
CA TYR A 59 -21.30 -13.23 -14.23
C TYR A 59 -21.29 -14.71 -13.85
N GLN A 60 -22.30 -15.47 -14.24
CA GLN A 60 -22.38 -16.90 -13.92
C GLN A 60 -21.24 -17.68 -14.56
N TRP A 61 -20.89 -17.35 -15.81
CA TRP A 61 -19.81 -17.99 -16.54
C TRP A 61 -18.46 -17.73 -15.87
N ALA A 62 -18.16 -16.48 -15.51
CA ALA A 62 -16.92 -16.15 -14.82
C ALA A 62 -16.87 -16.72 -13.41
N ALA A 63 -17.98 -16.69 -12.66
CA ALA A 63 -18.05 -17.21 -11.30
C ALA A 63 -17.88 -18.74 -11.20
N ARG A 64 -18.30 -19.49 -12.22
CA ARG A 64 -18.16 -20.95 -12.30
C ARG A 64 -16.84 -21.40 -12.95
N SER A 65 -16.02 -20.47 -13.44
CA SER A 65 -14.76 -20.79 -14.11
C SER A 65 -13.67 -21.18 -13.11
N THR A 66 -12.77 -22.08 -13.50
CA THR A 66 -11.54 -22.42 -12.75
C THR A 66 -10.58 -21.24 -12.65
N THR A 67 -10.67 -20.29 -13.58
CA THR A 67 -9.88 -19.05 -13.63
C THR A 67 -10.79 -17.82 -13.73
N PRO A 68 -11.51 -17.44 -12.64
CA PRO A 68 -12.55 -16.41 -12.70
C PRO A 68 -12.07 -15.06 -13.24
N TYR A 69 -10.85 -14.65 -12.87
CA TYR A 69 -10.26 -13.40 -13.34
C TYR A 69 -10.08 -13.37 -14.86
N GLN A 70 -9.51 -14.43 -15.44
CA GLN A 70 -9.28 -14.52 -16.89
C GLN A 70 -10.59 -14.68 -17.65
N ALA A 71 -11.56 -15.43 -17.11
CA ALA A 71 -12.88 -15.56 -17.69
C ALA A 71 -13.59 -14.20 -17.78
N GLU A 72 -13.49 -13.40 -16.72
CA GLU A 72 -14.09 -12.06 -16.71
C GLU A 72 -13.40 -11.08 -17.66
N GLN A 73 -12.08 -11.17 -17.81
CA GLN A 73 -11.37 -10.43 -18.84
C GLN A 73 -11.84 -10.80 -20.25
N ARG A 74 -12.15 -12.07 -20.51
CA ARG A 74 -12.73 -12.49 -21.79
C ARG A 74 -14.14 -11.94 -22.00
N ASN A 75 -14.97 -11.94 -20.96
CA ASN A 75 -16.30 -11.33 -21.03
C ASN A 75 -16.25 -9.84 -21.38
N LEU A 76 -15.30 -9.08 -20.82
CA LEU A 76 -15.10 -7.67 -21.17
C LEU A 76 -14.65 -7.45 -22.62
N LEU A 77 -13.89 -8.40 -23.19
CA LEU A 77 -13.54 -8.37 -24.61
C LEU A 77 -14.77 -8.66 -25.49
N LEU A 78 -15.65 -9.57 -25.06
CA LEU A 78 -16.94 -9.80 -25.72
C LEU A 78 -17.85 -8.57 -25.62
N ASP A 79 -17.89 -7.87 -24.47
CA ASP A 79 -18.59 -6.59 -24.33
C ASP A 79 -18.06 -5.56 -25.34
N SER A 80 -16.73 -5.47 -25.47
CA SER A 80 -16.06 -4.57 -26.42
C SER A 80 -16.40 -4.92 -27.87
N LEU A 81 -16.44 -6.21 -28.21
CA LEU A 81 -16.85 -6.68 -29.53
C LEU A 81 -18.30 -6.31 -29.83
N MET A 82 -19.21 -6.52 -28.88
CA MET A 82 -20.61 -6.11 -29.01
C MET A 82 -20.76 -4.59 -29.13
N GLY A 83 -19.98 -3.80 -28.40
CA GLY A 83 -19.97 -2.35 -28.54
C GLY A 83 -19.54 -1.88 -29.93
N GLY A 84 -18.53 -2.52 -30.51
CA GLY A 84 -18.13 -2.29 -31.90
C GLY A 84 -19.20 -2.72 -32.91
N PHE A 85 -19.80 -3.90 -32.70
CA PHE A 85 -20.90 -4.39 -33.53
C PHE A 85 -22.07 -3.40 -33.56
N TRP A 86 -22.53 -2.93 -32.40
CA TRP A 86 -23.63 -1.97 -32.35
C TRP A 86 -23.26 -0.63 -32.97
N THR A 87 -22.02 -0.17 -32.83
CA THR A 87 -21.55 1.08 -33.46
C THR A 87 -21.76 1.05 -34.97
N ALA A 88 -21.37 -0.04 -35.63
CA ALA A 88 -21.58 -0.19 -37.07
C ALA A 88 -23.05 -0.50 -37.42
N ALA A 89 -23.77 -1.28 -36.61
CA ALA A 89 -25.20 -1.57 -36.80
C ALA A 89 -26.09 -0.32 -36.71
N MET A 90 -25.65 0.70 -35.96
CA MET A 90 -26.28 2.03 -35.88
C MET A 90 -25.82 2.96 -37.03
N HIS A 91 -25.18 2.42 -38.07
CA HIS A 91 -24.62 3.17 -39.19
C HIS A 91 -23.68 4.30 -38.74
N PHE A 92 -22.85 4.05 -37.72
CA PHE A 92 -21.89 5.01 -37.18
C PHE A 92 -22.52 6.34 -36.74
N ASN A 93 -23.76 6.33 -36.26
CA ASN A 93 -24.39 7.53 -35.72
C ASN A 93 -23.50 8.14 -34.62
N PRO A 94 -23.04 9.40 -34.74
CA PRO A 94 -21.89 9.89 -33.99
C PRO A 94 -22.12 9.87 -32.47
N LEU A 95 -23.30 10.28 -32.02
CA LEU A 95 -23.58 10.40 -30.58
C LEU A 95 -23.73 9.03 -29.88
N PRO A 96 -24.59 8.10 -30.35
CA PRO A 96 -24.65 6.74 -29.82
C PRO A 96 -23.33 5.99 -29.93
N SER A 97 -22.61 6.13 -31.07
CA SER A 97 -21.33 5.45 -31.29
C SER A 97 -20.28 5.90 -30.30
N VAL A 98 -20.08 7.21 -30.12
CA VAL A 98 -19.13 7.73 -29.13
C VAL A 98 -19.52 7.30 -27.73
N THR A 99 -20.82 7.30 -27.40
CA THR A 99 -21.32 6.88 -26.08
C THR A 99 -20.97 5.41 -25.78
N VAL A 100 -21.26 4.50 -26.71
CA VAL A 100 -20.98 3.06 -26.56
C VAL A 100 -19.47 2.81 -26.53
N LEU A 101 -18.70 3.38 -27.47
CA LEU A 101 -17.25 3.17 -27.53
C LEU A 101 -16.53 3.74 -26.30
N SER A 102 -16.96 4.90 -25.81
CA SER A 102 -16.42 5.51 -24.59
C SER A 102 -16.70 4.64 -23.38
N MET A 103 -17.92 4.09 -23.25
CA MET A 103 -18.25 3.13 -22.20
C MET A 103 -17.32 1.90 -22.24
N MET A 104 -17.17 1.28 -23.41
CA MET A 104 -16.31 0.09 -23.54
C MET A 104 -14.86 0.41 -23.18
N THR A 105 -14.38 1.57 -23.59
CA THR A 105 -13.03 2.03 -23.29
C THR A 105 -12.84 2.26 -21.79
N MET A 106 -13.79 2.93 -21.12
CA MET A 106 -13.78 3.12 -19.67
C MET A 106 -13.76 1.78 -18.91
N ASN A 107 -14.57 0.81 -19.31
CA ASN A 107 -14.56 -0.55 -18.76
C ASN A 107 -13.19 -1.22 -18.89
N ASN A 108 -12.59 -1.13 -20.08
CA ASN A 108 -11.28 -1.73 -20.35
C ASN A 108 -10.15 -1.07 -19.53
N VAL A 109 -10.19 0.26 -19.37
CA VAL A 109 -9.27 0.99 -18.49
C VAL A 109 -9.42 0.50 -17.04
N ALA A 110 -10.65 0.46 -16.52
CA ALA A 110 -10.93 0.05 -15.15
C ALA A 110 -10.53 -1.41 -14.86
N ALA A 111 -10.65 -2.30 -15.85
CA ALA A 111 -10.40 -3.73 -15.69
C ALA A 111 -8.93 -4.16 -15.82
N GLY A 112 -8.13 -3.48 -16.66
CA GLY A 112 -6.73 -3.89 -16.87
C GLY A 112 -5.84 -2.88 -17.58
N GLY A 113 -6.20 -1.60 -17.55
CA GLY A 113 -5.38 -0.50 -18.05
C GLY A 113 -5.02 -0.63 -19.53
N LYS A 114 -3.83 -0.14 -19.91
CA LYS A 114 -3.40 0.02 -21.32
C LYS A 114 -3.50 -1.27 -22.16
N ARG A 115 -3.16 -2.43 -21.58
CA ARG A 115 -3.21 -3.72 -22.30
C ARG A 115 -4.63 -4.13 -22.65
N MET A 116 -5.57 -3.93 -21.72
CA MET A 116 -6.99 -4.24 -21.97
C MET A 116 -7.61 -3.24 -22.93
N VAL A 117 -7.23 -1.96 -22.87
CA VAL A 117 -7.67 -0.95 -23.84
C VAL A 117 -7.28 -1.34 -25.26
N PHE A 118 -6.03 -1.75 -25.49
CA PHE A 118 -5.58 -2.17 -26.82
C PHE A 118 -6.35 -3.39 -27.34
N ARG A 119 -6.49 -4.44 -26.52
CA ARG A 119 -7.26 -5.64 -26.89
C ARG A 119 -8.74 -5.34 -27.12
N GLY A 120 -9.31 -4.45 -26.31
CA GLY A 120 -10.69 -3.99 -26.44
C GLY A 120 -10.91 -3.20 -27.72
N ALA A 121 -9.97 -2.33 -28.12
CA ALA A 121 -10.03 -1.62 -29.39
C ALA A 121 -10.00 -2.59 -30.59
N LEU A 122 -9.13 -3.60 -30.56
CA LEU A 122 -9.13 -4.65 -31.58
C LEU A 122 -10.46 -5.42 -31.63
N ALA A 123 -11.03 -5.75 -30.46
CA ALA A 123 -12.32 -6.40 -30.37
C ALA A 123 -13.46 -5.53 -30.93
N GLN A 124 -13.44 -4.22 -30.66
CA GLN A 124 -14.40 -3.26 -31.23
C GLN A 124 -14.30 -3.22 -32.75
N LEU A 125 -13.09 -3.13 -33.31
CA LEU A 125 -12.87 -3.16 -34.76
C LEU A 125 -13.39 -4.45 -35.41
N ALA A 126 -13.13 -5.60 -34.77
CA ALA A 126 -13.67 -6.89 -35.22
C ALA A 126 -15.21 -6.92 -35.18
N GLY A 127 -15.80 -6.36 -34.13
CA GLY A 127 -17.25 -6.20 -34.01
C GLY A 127 -17.84 -5.33 -35.11
N MET A 128 -17.22 -4.18 -35.39
CA MET A 128 -17.65 -3.27 -36.47
C MET A 128 -17.61 -3.98 -37.84
N LEU A 129 -16.51 -4.68 -38.13
CA LEU A 129 -16.38 -5.45 -39.37
C LEU A 129 -17.47 -6.52 -39.51
N THR A 130 -17.76 -7.24 -38.41
CA THR A 130 -18.80 -8.28 -38.39
C THR A 130 -20.18 -7.69 -38.67
N ALA A 131 -20.52 -6.54 -38.07
CA ALA A 131 -21.77 -5.85 -38.33
C ALA A 131 -21.90 -5.38 -39.79
N ILE A 132 -20.84 -4.78 -40.36
CA ILE A 132 -20.84 -4.35 -41.77
C ILE A 132 -21.08 -5.53 -42.71
N LEU A 133 -20.48 -6.69 -42.44
CA LEU A 133 -20.67 -7.89 -43.26
C LEU A 133 -22.10 -8.45 -43.17
N LEU A 134 -22.75 -8.35 -42.01
CA LEU A 134 -24.07 -8.93 -41.77
C LEU A 134 -25.24 -8.01 -42.12
N LEU A 135 -25.09 -6.70 -41.88
CA LEU A 135 -26.14 -5.70 -42.02
C LEU A 135 -25.92 -4.75 -43.20
N GLY A 136 -24.74 -4.82 -43.82
CA GLY A 136 -24.30 -3.90 -44.86
C GLY A 136 -23.61 -2.64 -44.29
N PRO A 137 -22.90 -1.89 -45.14
CA PRO A 137 -22.32 -0.62 -44.77
C PRO A 137 -23.40 0.46 -44.69
N GLY A 138 -23.26 1.38 -43.74
CA GLY A 138 -24.15 2.54 -43.63
C GLY A 138 -23.51 3.65 -42.82
N LEU A 139 -23.87 4.90 -43.13
CA LEU A 139 -23.37 6.09 -42.45
C LEU A 139 -24.51 7.08 -42.19
N GLN A 140 -24.76 7.39 -40.92
CA GLN A 140 -25.67 8.43 -40.47
C GLN A 140 -24.90 9.46 -39.65
N LEU A 141 -24.81 10.70 -40.14
CA LEU A 141 -24.02 11.75 -39.48
C LEU A 141 -24.87 12.67 -38.58
N ILE A 142 -26.20 12.54 -38.63
CA ILE A 142 -27.12 13.41 -37.89
C ILE A 142 -27.86 12.58 -36.84
N ALA A 143 -27.76 13.01 -35.58
CA ALA A 143 -28.49 12.42 -34.47
C ALA A 143 -29.89 13.04 -34.33
N THR A 144 -30.92 12.21 -34.20
CA THR A 144 -32.29 12.66 -33.94
C THR A 144 -32.49 13.06 -32.47
N PRO A 145 -33.49 13.90 -32.13
CA PRO A 145 -33.77 14.26 -30.74
C PRO A 145 -33.98 13.05 -29.82
N LEU A 146 -34.65 12.00 -30.31
CA LEU A 146 -34.84 10.75 -29.57
C LEU A 146 -33.49 10.08 -29.24
N GLN A 147 -32.57 10.02 -30.20
CA GLN A 147 -31.23 9.45 -30.01
C GLN A 147 -30.41 10.27 -29.02
N VAL A 148 -30.54 11.61 -29.06
CA VAL A 148 -29.89 12.51 -28.09
C VAL A 148 -30.38 12.21 -26.67
N TYR A 149 -31.70 12.24 -26.44
CA TYR A 149 -32.27 11.98 -25.12
C TYR A 149 -31.96 10.57 -24.62
N ALA A 150 -31.91 9.57 -25.50
CA ALA A 150 -31.54 8.20 -25.15
C ALA A 150 -30.07 8.03 -24.73
N CYS A 151 -29.17 8.94 -25.13
CA CYS A 151 -27.77 8.92 -24.73
C CYS A 151 -27.51 9.66 -23.41
N LEU A 152 -28.34 10.65 -23.04
CA LEU A 152 -28.09 11.52 -21.89
C LEU A 152 -27.91 10.77 -20.56
N PRO A 153 -28.77 9.79 -20.19
CA PRO A 153 -28.57 9.04 -18.94
C PRO A 153 -27.26 8.29 -18.93
N MET A 154 -26.86 7.74 -20.07
CA MET A 154 -25.62 7.01 -20.23
C MET A 154 -24.40 7.92 -20.08
N LEU A 155 -24.41 9.09 -20.74
CA LEU A 155 -23.31 10.06 -20.68
C LEU A 155 -23.19 10.73 -19.31
N ALA A 156 -24.29 10.95 -18.60
CA ALA A 156 -24.29 11.61 -17.30
C ALA A 156 -24.03 10.65 -16.14
N LEU A 157 -24.79 9.54 -16.06
CA LEU A 157 -24.82 8.69 -14.87
C LEU A 157 -23.69 7.66 -14.85
N TYR A 158 -23.31 7.12 -16.02
CA TYR A 158 -22.37 6.02 -16.07
C TYR A 158 -20.93 6.42 -15.68
N PRO A 159 -20.35 7.51 -16.20
CA PRO A 159 -19.01 7.95 -15.76
C PRO A 159 -18.96 8.26 -14.27
N LEU A 160 -20.02 8.85 -13.71
CA LEU A 160 -20.14 9.11 -12.27
C LEU A 160 -20.18 7.81 -11.46
N ALA A 161 -21.00 6.84 -11.88
CA ALA A 161 -21.09 5.55 -11.22
C ALA A 161 -19.75 4.80 -11.24
N LEU A 162 -19.09 4.74 -12.40
CA LEU A 162 -17.79 4.10 -12.52
C LEU A 162 -16.71 4.84 -11.72
N GLY A 163 -16.70 6.17 -11.77
CA GLY A 163 -15.79 7.02 -11.00
C GLY A 163 -15.93 6.80 -9.50
N TRP A 164 -17.16 6.74 -9.00
CA TRP A 164 -17.46 6.45 -7.60
C TRP A 164 -16.93 5.07 -7.17
N VAL A 165 -17.18 4.03 -7.98
CA VAL A 165 -16.68 2.67 -7.70
C VAL A 165 -15.15 2.65 -7.67
N CYS A 166 -14.49 3.27 -8.64
CA CYS A 166 -13.03 3.36 -8.69
C CYS A 166 -12.46 4.10 -7.47
N TYR A 167 -13.08 5.21 -7.06
CA TYR A 167 -12.68 5.98 -5.89
C TYR A 167 -12.79 5.17 -4.59
N GLN A 168 -13.92 4.48 -4.38
CA GLN A 168 -14.13 3.61 -3.21
C GLN A 168 -13.10 2.47 -3.14
N LEU A 169 -12.75 1.89 -4.30
CA LEU A 169 -11.72 0.86 -4.38
C LEU A 169 -10.32 1.41 -4.03
N ALA A 170 -10.00 2.62 -4.48
CA ALA A 170 -8.72 3.26 -4.17
C ALA A 170 -8.56 3.50 -2.66
N ILE A 171 -9.60 4.02 -1.99
CA ILE A 171 -9.60 4.22 -0.52
C ILE A 171 -9.41 2.88 0.20
N LYS A 172 -10.24 1.87 -0.11
CA LYS A 172 -10.15 0.55 0.54
C LYS A 172 -8.78 -0.09 0.38
N LEU A 173 -8.15 0.08 -0.79
CA LEU A 173 -6.79 -0.42 -1.03
C LEU A 173 -5.77 0.31 -0.15
N GLY A 174 -5.89 1.63 -0.01
CA GLY A 174 -5.05 2.43 0.88
C GLY A 174 -5.17 2.00 2.34
N ASP A 175 -6.39 1.73 2.82
CA ASP A 175 -6.62 1.29 4.19
C ASP A 175 -6.05 -0.09 4.47
N HIS A 176 -6.23 -1.05 3.56
CA HIS A 176 -5.64 -2.38 3.71
C HIS A 176 -4.11 -2.31 3.75
N LYS A 177 -3.51 -1.46 2.89
CA LYS A 177 -2.06 -1.24 2.92
C LYS A 177 -1.61 -0.67 4.26
N ARG A 178 -2.32 0.30 4.82
CA ARG A 178 -2.03 0.89 6.14
C ARG A 178 -2.13 -0.15 7.27
N ARG A 179 -3.19 -0.96 7.28
CA ARG A 179 -3.38 -2.03 8.28
C ARG A 179 -2.29 -3.09 8.20
N LEU A 180 -1.93 -3.53 6.99
CA LEU A 180 -0.82 -4.48 6.80
C LEU A 180 0.50 -3.89 7.29
N SER A 181 0.75 -2.60 7.04
CA SER A 181 1.93 -1.92 7.56
C SER A 181 1.94 -1.83 9.08
N ALA A 182 0.77 -1.62 9.71
CA ALA A 182 0.63 -1.57 11.16
C ALA A 182 0.80 -2.95 11.83
N LEU A 183 0.46 -4.03 11.13
CA LEU A 183 0.68 -5.41 11.58
C LEU A 183 2.12 -5.91 11.35
N SER A 184 2.95 -5.15 10.62
CA SER A 184 4.37 -5.46 10.53
C SER A 184 5.00 -5.27 11.89
N LEU A 185 5.77 -6.24 12.38
CA LEU A 185 6.57 -6.08 13.61
C LEU A 185 7.89 -5.34 13.33
N THR A 186 8.29 -5.25 12.06
CA THR A 186 9.59 -4.72 11.65
C THR A 186 9.47 -3.39 10.93
N ASP A 187 10.47 -2.52 11.14
CA ASP A 187 10.68 -1.30 10.36
C ASP A 187 11.15 -1.65 8.94
N SER A 188 10.51 -1.06 7.93
CA SER A 188 10.75 -1.41 6.53
C SER A 188 12.13 -1.02 5.99
N LEU A 189 12.78 -0.04 6.64
CA LEU A 189 14.09 0.45 6.20
C LEU A 189 15.24 -0.36 6.80
N THR A 190 15.16 -0.61 8.11
CA THR A 190 16.23 -1.22 8.91
C THR A 190 16.03 -2.72 9.14
N GLY A 191 14.78 -3.20 9.04
CA GLY A 191 14.39 -4.57 9.38
C GLY A 191 14.53 -4.90 10.88
N LEU A 192 14.81 -3.92 11.74
CA LEU A 192 14.70 -4.08 13.20
C LEU A 192 13.23 -4.05 13.61
N PHE A 193 12.92 -4.28 14.89
CA PHE A 193 11.56 -4.05 15.38
C PHE A 193 11.16 -2.59 15.13
N ASN A 194 9.92 -2.34 14.76
CA ASN A 194 9.42 -0.96 14.73
C ASN A 194 9.09 -0.48 16.15
N HIS A 195 8.81 0.82 16.27
CA HIS A 195 8.46 1.47 17.53
C HIS A 195 7.41 0.69 18.35
N GLY A 196 6.31 0.27 17.72
CA GLY A 196 5.23 -0.45 18.40
C GLY A 196 5.68 -1.81 18.93
N ALA A 197 6.27 -2.64 18.06
CA ALA A 197 6.72 -3.97 18.44
C ALA A 197 7.83 -3.92 19.52
N TRP A 198 8.75 -2.96 19.44
CA TRP A 198 9.78 -2.80 20.46
C TRP A 198 9.20 -2.37 21.82
N LYS A 199 8.20 -1.48 21.83
CA LYS A 199 7.52 -1.07 23.06
C LYS A 199 6.76 -2.22 23.73
N ASP A 200 6.11 -3.08 22.93
CA ASP A 200 5.45 -4.28 23.45
C ASP A 200 6.47 -5.23 24.12
N LEU A 201 7.65 -5.39 23.49
CA LEU A 201 8.75 -6.18 24.06
C LEU A 201 9.30 -5.57 25.36
N LEU A 202 9.42 -4.23 25.43
CA LEU A 202 9.82 -3.52 26.64
C LEU A 202 8.84 -3.79 27.79
N GLN A 203 7.53 -3.71 27.51
CA GLN A 203 6.49 -3.99 28.50
C GLN A 203 6.59 -5.42 29.03
N LEU A 204 6.76 -6.40 28.13
CA LEU A 204 6.94 -7.80 28.51
C LEU A 204 8.20 -8.00 29.37
N LYS A 205 9.33 -7.39 28.98
CA LYS A 205 10.58 -7.54 29.74
C LYS A 205 10.51 -6.86 31.10
N PHE A 206 9.91 -5.67 31.20
CA PHE A 206 9.70 -4.99 32.48
C PHE A 206 8.90 -5.85 33.46
N GLN A 207 7.83 -6.48 33.00
CA GLN A 207 7.03 -7.39 33.83
C GLN A 207 7.82 -8.62 34.26
N ALA A 208 8.62 -9.21 33.37
CA ALA A 208 9.51 -10.32 33.71
C ALA A 208 10.53 -9.93 34.78
N CYS A 209 11.18 -8.77 34.65
CA CYS A 209 12.14 -8.27 35.65
C CYS A 209 11.48 -8.02 37.01
N LYS A 210 10.28 -7.42 37.05
CA LYS A 210 9.50 -7.23 38.28
C LYS A 210 9.17 -8.54 38.99
N GLN A 211 8.79 -9.57 38.23
CA GLN A 211 8.33 -10.84 38.81
C GLN A 211 9.47 -11.77 39.23
N ARG A 212 10.56 -11.80 38.44
CA ARG A 212 11.64 -12.79 38.58
C ARG A 212 12.93 -12.24 39.15
N GLN A 213 12.96 -10.93 39.47
CA GLN A 213 14.16 -10.21 39.89
C GLN A 213 15.32 -10.37 38.89
N GLU A 214 14.99 -10.46 37.59
CA GLU A 214 15.97 -10.52 36.52
C GLU A 214 16.64 -9.15 36.31
N HIS A 215 17.94 -9.15 36.01
CA HIS A 215 18.65 -7.96 35.58
C HIS A 215 18.40 -7.71 34.09
N ALA A 216 18.26 -6.45 33.71
CA ALA A 216 18.22 -6.02 32.32
C ALA A 216 18.65 -4.56 32.22
N VAL A 217 19.16 -4.17 31.06
CA VAL A 217 19.51 -2.79 30.75
C VAL A 217 18.85 -2.42 29.43
N ILE A 218 18.27 -1.23 29.33
CA ILE A 218 17.84 -0.68 28.04
C ILE A 218 18.80 0.41 27.58
N ALA A 219 18.96 0.51 26.27
CA ALA A 219 19.73 1.56 25.61
C ALA A 219 18.82 2.37 24.69
N LEU A 220 18.89 3.69 24.78
CA LEU A 220 18.35 4.62 23.79
C LEU A 220 19.53 5.25 23.03
N ILE A 221 19.52 5.15 21.71
CA ILE A 221 20.64 5.47 20.83
C ILE A 221 20.15 6.50 19.82
N ASP A 222 20.92 7.55 19.60
CA ASP A 222 20.63 8.59 18.61
C ASP A 222 21.84 8.81 17.72
N ILE A 223 21.59 8.99 16.41
CA ILE A 223 22.64 9.37 15.46
C ILE A 223 22.89 10.86 15.54
N ASP A 224 24.08 11.23 16.01
CA ASP A 224 24.45 12.63 16.15
C ASP A 224 24.41 13.36 14.81
N HIS A 225 23.81 14.55 14.82
CA HIS A 225 23.74 15.44 13.66
C HIS A 225 23.09 14.80 12.41
N PHE A 226 22.18 13.83 12.59
CA PHE A 226 21.52 13.15 11.47
C PHE A 226 20.79 14.11 10.50
N LYS A 227 20.15 15.15 11.04
CA LYS A 227 19.54 16.20 10.20
C LYS A 227 20.58 16.87 9.29
N THR A 228 21.74 17.24 9.83
CA THR A 228 22.85 17.82 9.05
C THR A 228 23.35 16.85 7.98
N ILE A 229 23.42 15.56 8.26
CA ILE A 229 23.76 14.52 7.27
C ILE A 229 22.74 14.53 6.12
N ASN A 230 21.44 14.55 6.44
CA ASN A 230 20.39 14.63 5.42
C ASN A 230 20.47 15.91 4.60
N ASP A 231 20.68 17.05 5.24
CA ASP A 231 20.73 18.36 4.58
C ASP A 231 21.96 18.49 3.68
N THR A 232 23.09 17.85 4.05
CA THR A 232 24.36 17.95 3.32
C THR A 232 24.48 16.91 2.19
N PHE A 233 24.04 15.67 2.44
CA PHE A 233 24.27 14.54 1.53
C PHE A 233 22.97 13.96 0.92
N GLY A 234 21.80 14.46 1.34
CA GLY A 234 20.49 14.02 0.88
C GLY A 234 19.95 12.80 1.65
N HIS A 235 18.61 12.66 1.63
CA HIS A 235 17.89 11.59 2.36
C HIS A 235 18.32 10.17 1.98
N VAL A 236 18.76 9.94 0.74
CA VAL A 236 19.25 8.62 0.30
C VAL A 236 20.49 8.21 1.11
N VAL A 237 21.36 9.16 1.43
CA VAL A 237 22.55 8.91 2.25
C VAL A 237 22.16 8.72 3.72
N GLY A 238 21.21 9.50 4.24
CA GLY A 238 20.64 9.29 5.57
C GLY A 238 20.06 7.88 5.73
N ASP A 239 19.32 7.39 4.74
CA ASP A 239 18.81 6.02 4.73
C ASP A 239 19.93 4.97 4.76
N CYS A 240 21.04 5.22 4.08
CA CYS A 240 22.22 4.36 4.14
C CYS A 240 22.85 4.34 5.54
N VAL A 241 22.92 5.50 6.22
CA VAL A 241 23.40 5.59 7.61
C VAL A 241 22.51 4.78 8.56
N LEU A 242 21.18 4.91 8.44
CA LEU A 242 20.23 4.14 9.24
C LEU A 242 20.37 2.64 9.03
N ARG A 243 20.53 2.20 7.77
CA ARG A 243 20.79 0.79 7.44
C ARG A 243 22.12 0.31 8.01
N GLN A 244 23.17 1.13 7.94
CA GLN A 244 24.48 0.79 8.47
C GLN A 244 24.43 0.59 9.99
N LEU A 245 23.80 1.50 10.74
CA LEU A 245 23.60 1.35 12.18
C LEU A 245 22.81 0.07 12.50
N SER A 246 21.75 -0.21 11.75
CA SER A 246 20.97 -1.44 11.96
C SER A 246 21.78 -2.72 11.73
N ALA A 247 22.71 -2.71 10.78
CA ALA A 247 23.61 -3.83 10.52
C ALA A 247 24.62 -3.99 11.67
N GLU A 248 25.18 -2.89 12.17
CA GLU A 248 26.11 -2.92 13.31
C GLU A 248 25.44 -3.37 14.61
N LEU A 249 24.18 -2.97 14.84
CA LEU A 249 23.37 -3.48 15.94
C LEU A 249 23.21 -5.00 15.85
N ARG A 250 22.77 -5.53 14.70
CA ARG A 250 22.62 -6.98 14.50
C ARG A 250 23.92 -7.76 14.68
N ARG A 251 25.07 -7.18 14.35
CA ARG A 251 26.40 -7.81 14.53
C ARG A 251 26.93 -7.74 15.95
N SER A 252 26.52 -6.72 16.71
CA SER A 252 27.06 -6.45 18.04
C SER A 252 26.22 -7.05 19.16
N LEU A 253 24.94 -7.31 18.88
CA LEU A 253 23.98 -7.86 19.83
C LEU A 253 23.98 -9.40 19.80
N ARG A 254 23.73 -10.01 20.97
CA ARG A 254 23.63 -11.47 21.11
C ARG A 254 22.22 -11.96 20.77
N GLU A 255 22.11 -13.29 20.64
CA GLU A 255 20.81 -13.94 20.60
C GLU A 255 20.04 -13.65 21.90
N GLY A 256 18.83 -13.10 21.77
CA GLY A 256 17.99 -12.65 22.89
C GLY A 256 17.95 -11.14 23.12
N ASP A 257 18.93 -10.38 22.64
CA ASP A 257 18.89 -8.91 22.66
C ASP A 257 17.87 -8.40 21.61
N GLN A 258 17.14 -7.34 21.94
CA GLN A 258 16.02 -6.87 21.12
C GLN A 258 16.24 -5.42 20.70
N ALA A 259 16.62 -5.23 19.43
CA ALA A 259 16.81 -3.91 18.84
C ALA A 259 15.60 -3.45 18.01
N GLY A 260 15.22 -2.19 18.16
CA GLY A 260 14.17 -1.55 17.40
C GLY A 260 14.53 -0.14 16.95
N ARG A 261 13.88 0.33 15.88
CA ARG A 261 13.91 1.74 15.47
C ARG A 261 12.73 2.46 16.11
N TYR A 262 13.03 3.36 17.04
CA TYR A 262 12.06 4.02 17.89
C TYR A 262 11.52 5.32 17.29
N GLY A 263 12.40 6.08 16.63
CA GLY A 263 12.11 7.36 16.00
C GLY A 263 12.95 7.53 14.73
N GLY A 264 12.84 8.67 14.05
CA GLY A 264 13.51 8.91 12.76
C GLY A 264 14.97 8.44 12.71
N ASP A 265 15.77 8.88 13.66
CA ASP A 265 17.18 8.60 13.89
C ASP A 265 17.48 7.91 15.24
N GLU A 266 16.42 7.56 15.97
CA GLU A 266 16.49 6.98 17.30
C GLU A 266 16.29 5.46 17.25
N PHE A 267 17.15 4.74 17.96
CA PHE A 267 17.14 3.29 18.08
C PHE A 267 17.08 2.92 19.56
N CYS A 268 16.42 1.81 19.86
CA CYS A 268 16.39 1.26 21.20
C CYS A 268 16.89 -0.17 21.22
N VAL A 269 17.48 -0.58 22.34
CA VAL A 269 17.91 -1.96 22.58
C VAL A 269 17.47 -2.39 23.97
N ILE A 270 16.90 -3.59 24.08
CA ILE A 270 16.71 -4.28 25.36
C ILE A 270 17.83 -5.32 25.46
N LEU A 271 18.58 -5.27 26.55
CA LEU A 271 19.64 -6.21 26.89
C LEU A 271 19.19 -6.99 28.15
N PRO A 272 18.52 -8.14 27.99
CA PRO A 272 18.17 -9.03 29.10
C PRO A 272 19.43 -9.52 29.82
N GLU A 273 19.37 -9.91 31.09
CA GLU A 273 20.39 -10.71 31.79
C GLU A 273 21.82 -10.20 31.58
N ILE A 274 22.00 -8.90 31.79
CA ILE A 274 23.29 -8.22 31.62
C ILE A 274 23.53 -7.29 32.81
N SER A 275 24.79 -7.15 33.23
CA SER A 275 25.17 -6.12 34.18
C SER A 275 25.33 -4.75 33.51
N GLU A 276 25.25 -3.68 34.28
CA GLU A 276 25.51 -2.31 33.79
C GLU A 276 26.88 -2.20 33.10
N ALA A 277 27.94 -2.70 33.74
CA ALA A 277 29.29 -2.67 33.18
C ALA A 277 29.38 -3.39 31.83
N GLN A 278 28.74 -4.55 31.69
CA GLN A 278 28.69 -5.29 30.43
C GLN A 278 27.87 -4.56 29.36
N ALA A 279 26.71 -3.99 29.72
CA ALA A 279 25.90 -3.21 28.80
C ALA A 279 26.67 -1.99 28.27
N CYS A 280 27.40 -1.29 29.15
CA CYS A 280 28.30 -0.20 28.77
C CYS A 280 29.34 -0.65 27.76
N GLN A 281 30.03 -1.76 28.01
CA GLN A 281 31.04 -2.30 27.08
C GLN A 281 30.46 -2.69 25.72
N VAL A 282 29.24 -3.23 25.66
CA VAL A 282 28.58 -3.55 24.38
C VAL A 282 28.23 -2.27 23.63
N MET A 283 27.68 -1.26 24.31
CA MET A 283 27.30 0.01 23.68
C MET A 283 28.49 0.87 23.27
N GLU A 284 29.56 0.91 24.05
CA GLU A 284 30.80 1.61 23.66
C GLU A 284 31.42 0.97 22.41
N ARG A 285 31.46 -0.36 22.34
CA ARG A 285 31.93 -1.07 21.15
C ARG A 285 31.09 -0.77 19.92
N LEU A 286 29.76 -0.69 20.07
CA LEU A 286 28.86 -0.29 19.00
C LEU A 286 29.18 1.14 18.53
N ARG A 287 29.32 2.08 19.48
CA ARG A 287 29.66 3.48 19.20
C ARG A 287 30.99 3.60 18.44
N GLU A 288 32.04 2.93 18.90
CA GLU A 288 33.37 2.92 18.26
C GLU A 288 33.33 2.31 16.84
N ARG A 289 32.56 1.24 16.63
CA ARG A 289 32.39 0.63 15.30
C ARG A 289 31.69 1.57 14.33
N VAL A 290 30.67 2.29 14.80
CA VAL A 290 29.95 3.26 13.97
C VAL A 290 30.80 4.51 13.72
N SER A 291 31.54 4.99 14.71
CA SER A 291 32.43 6.16 14.55
C SER A 291 33.64 5.89 13.64
N SER A 292 34.09 4.63 13.58
CA SER A 292 35.14 4.18 12.64
C SER A 292 34.62 3.88 11.23
N TYR A 293 33.30 3.83 11.00
CA TYR A 293 32.73 3.60 9.68
C TYR A 293 33.17 4.68 8.68
N ARG A 294 33.62 4.25 7.50
CA ARG A 294 33.97 5.14 6.39
C ARG A 294 33.26 4.64 5.14
N ASN A 295 32.52 5.53 4.48
CA ASN A 295 31.94 5.25 3.18
C ASN A 295 32.97 5.63 2.09
N PRO A 296 33.45 4.68 1.26
CA PRO A 296 34.43 4.98 0.21
C PRO A 296 33.95 6.02 -0.81
N GLN A 297 32.63 6.09 -1.05
CA GLN A 297 32.02 7.06 -1.96
C GLN A 297 31.82 8.44 -1.31
N LEU A 298 31.86 8.51 0.02
CA LEU A 298 31.66 9.73 0.81
C LEU A 298 32.75 9.84 1.90
N PRO A 299 34.00 10.15 1.54
CA PRO A 299 35.13 10.12 2.45
C PRO A 299 35.03 11.13 3.61
N HIS A 300 34.21 12.16 3.46
CA HIS A 300 33.94 13.19 4.47
C HIS A 300 32.80 12.84 5.42
N LEU A 301 32.01 11.80 5.14
CA LEU A 301 30.93 11.38 6.03
C LEU A 301 31.52 10.86 7.35
N ARG A 302 31.08 11.45 8.45
CA ARG A 302 31.36 11.02 9.82
C ARG A 302 30.03 10.81 10.52
N ILE A 303 29.95 9.74 11.30
CA ILE A 303 28.75 9.32 12.01
C ILE A 303 29.21 9.04 13.43
N SER A 304 28.51 9.55 14.42
CA SER A 304 28.73 9.21 15.83
C SER A 304 27.39 8.95 16.50
N LEU A 305 27.42 8.31 17.65
CA LEU A 305 26.22 7.95 18.40
C LEU A 305 26.31 8.55 19.80
N SER A 306 25.21 9.14 20.25
CA SER A 306 24.97 9.37 21.67
C SER A 306 24.09 8.24 22.20
N ILE A 307 24.45 7.66 23.35
CA ILE A 307 23.73 6.50 23.91
C ILE A 307 23.41 6.73 25.39
N GLY A 308 22.14 6.61 25.75
CA GLY A 308 21.65 6.59 27.12
C GLY A 308 21.33 5.18 27.58
N LEU A 309 21.92 4.75 28.69
CA LEU A 309 21.69 3.45 29.33
C LEU A 309 20.85 3.61 30.59
N SER A 310 19.89 2.70 30.80
CA SER A 310 19.15 2.61 32.05
C SER A 310 19.02 1.16 32.51
N PRO A 311 19.62 0.78 33.64
CA PRO A 311 19.37 -0.53 34.24
C PRO A 311 17.94 -0.61 34.78
N PHE A 312 17.40 -1.82 34.82
CA PHE A 312 16.16 -2.07 35.54
C PHE A 312 16.41 -1.93 37.05
N GLU A 313 15.67 -1.04 37.69
CA GLU A 313 15.63 -0.92 39.15
C GLU A 313 14.24 -1.32 39.68
N ALA A 314 14.22 -1.98 40.84
CA ALA A 314 12.97 -2.48 41.43
C ALA A 314 11.98 -1.37 41.84
N ASN A 315 12.46 -0.14 42.01
CA ASN A 315 11.68 1.06 42.33
C ASN A 315 10.97 1.67 41.09
N LEU A 316 11.28 1.22 39.86
CA LEU A 316 10.64 1.75 38.66
C LEU A 316 9.15 1.41 38.66
N GLU A 317 8.31 2.41 38.37
CA GLU A 317 6.86 2.31 38.44
C GLU A 317 6.26 1.70 37.16
N SER A 318 6.86 1.98 36.01
CA SER A 318 6.35 1.56 34.70
C SER A 318 7.47 1.38 33.66
N PRO A 319 7.21 0.65 32.56
CA PRO A 319 8.10 0.61 31.41
C PRO A 319 8.40 2.00 30.82
N GLU A 320 7.41 2.90 30.84
CA GLU A 320 7.56 4.30 30.40
C GLU A 320 8.56 5.05 31.27
N HIS A 321 8.51 4.89 32.60
CA HIS A 321 9.47 5.51 33.51
C HIS A 321 10.88 4.95 33.26
N TRP A 322 11.00 3.64 33.00
CA TRP A 322 12.30 3.04 32.65
C TRP A 322 12.89 3.68 31.37
N LEU A 323 12.07 3.85 30.34
CA LEU A 323 12.48 4.50 29.09
C LEU A 323 12.83 5.97 29.29
N GLU A 324 12.09 6.70 30.14
CA GLU A 324 12.38 8.10 30.48
C GLU A 324 13.75 8.25 31.15
N GLN A 325 14.17 7.28 31.98
CA GLN A 325 15.51 7.29 32.57
C GLN A 325 16.61 7.12 31.50
N ALA A 326 16.39 6.24 30.52
CA ALA A 326 17.32 6.11 29.39
C ALA A 326 17.37 7.37 28.52
N ASP A 327 16.22 8.04 28.33
CA ASP A 327 16.14 9.32 27.62
C ASP A 327 16.90 10.45 28.34
N LYS A 328 16.76 10.56 29.66
CA LYS A 328 17.56 11.50 30.48
C LYS A 328 19.06 11.24 30.32
N ALA A 329 19.48 9.97 30.31
CA ALA A 329 20.88 9.61 30.10
C ALA A 329 21.37 10.00 28.69
N LEU A 330 20.55 9.77 27.66
CA LEU A 330 20.84 10.16 26.29
C LEU A 330 20.95 11.69 26.15
N TYR A 331 20.04 12.43 26.78
CA TYR A 331 20.06 13.89 26.81
C TYR A 331 21.39 14.39 27.40
N ILE A 332 21.83 13.81 28.52
CA ILE A 332 23.13 14.14 29.12
C ILE A 332 24.27 13.82 28.13
N ALA A 333 24.23 12.67 27.44
CA ALA A 333 25.22 12.34 26.41
C ALA A 333 25.28 13.39 25.28
N LYS A 334 24.13 13.85 24.79
CA LYS A 334 24.05 14.89 23.76
C LYS A 334 24.58 16.25 24.23
N HIS A 335 24.36 16.60 25.50
CA HIS A 335 24.79 17.88 26.07
C HIS A 335 26.23 17.90 26.56
N ALA A 336 26.80 16.76 26.92
CA ALA A 336 28.19 16.64 27.37
C ALA A 336 29.18 16.38 26.22
N GLY A 337 28.82 16.71 24.97
CA GLY A 337 29.73 16.67 23.83
C GLY A 337 29.40 15.66 22.74
N ARG A 338 28.33 14.86 22.89
CA ARG A 338 27.95 13.76 21.97
C ARG A 338 29.02 12.66 21.89
N ASP A 339 28.83 11.69 20.99
CA ASP A 339 29.76 10.56 20.77
C ASP A 339 30.19 9.84 22.06
N GLN A 340 29.22 9.52 22.92
CA GLN A 340 29.48 8.89 24.21
C GLN A 340 28.30 8.06 24.74
N VAL A 341 28.60 7.16 25.67
CA VAL A 341 27.62 6.37 26.42
C VAL A 341 27.48 6.94 27.84
N ASN A 342 26.25 7.20 28.29
CA ASN A 342 25.96 7.64 29.65
C ASN A 342 24.91 6.76 30.33
N PHE A 343 24.98 6.65 31.65
CA PHE A 343 23.96 6.01 32.48
C PHE A 343 22.97 7.01 33.05
N ALA A 344 21.73 6.56 33.23
CA ALA A 344 20.78 7.21 34.10
C ALA A 344 21.36 7.22 35.51
N ARG A 345 21.59 8.40 36.08
CA ARG A 345 22.07 8.50 37.47
C ARG A 345 20.89 8.26 38.40
N SER A 346 20.95 7.19 39.20
CA SER A 346 20.08 7.04 40.36
C SER A 346 20.35 8.17 41.35
N GLU A 347 19.33 8.95 41.73
CA GLU A 347 19.42 9.99 42.77
C GLU A 347 19.96 9.42 44.10
N ALA A 348 19.82 8.11 44.34
CA ALA A 348 20.34 7.45 45.52
C ALA A 348 21.88 7.40 45.59
N ALA A 349 22.58 7.43 44.45
CA ALA A 349 24.05 7.46 44.42
C ALA A 349 24.62 8.85 44.76
N ALA A 350 23.90 9.92 44.41
CA ALA A 350 24.27 11.29 44.77
C ALA A 350 24.17 11.53 46.29
N LEU A 351 23.17 10.92 46.94
CA LEU A 351 23.00 11.00 48.40
C LEU A 351 24.06 10.21 49.19
N ARG A 352 24.53 9.05 48.69
CA ARG A 352 25.60 8.26 49.33
C ARG A 352 27.00 8.89 49.22
N LEU A 353 27.23 9.73 48.19
CA LEU A 353 28.48 10.49 48.06
C LEU A 353 28.47 11.79 48.89
N ALA A 354 27.28 12.35 49.17
CA ALA A 354 27.12 13.52 50.03
C ALA A 354 27.19 13.19 51.53
N TYR A 355 26.90 11.93 51.89
CA TYR A 355 27.02 11.39 53.24
C TYR A 355 27.78 10.06 53.19
N SER A 356 29.10 10.14 53.03
CA SER A 356 30.01 9.07 53.43
C SER A 356 30.42 9.30 54.88
N ASP A 357 30.18 8.32 55.75
CA ASP A 357 30.56 8.33 57.18
C ASP A 357 32.05 8.63 57.42
#